data_AF-A0A645GJL4-F1
#
_entry.id   AF-A0A645GJL4-F1
#
_cell.length_a   1.000
_cell.length_b   1.000
_cell.length_c   1.000
_cell.angle_alpha   90.00
_cell.angle_beta   90.00
_cell.angle_gamma   90.00
#
_symmetry.space_group_name_H-M   'P 1'
#
loop_
_entity.id
_entity.type
_entity.pdbx_description
1 polymer ?
#
loop_
_entity_poly.entity_id
_entity_poly.type
_entity_poly.pdbx_seq_one_letter_code
_entity_poly.pdbx_strand_id
1 'polypeptide(L)'
;MPLGAFHYCFHSKAELFRLILDSDLQESLENAWSALDPALTAEENLSAVVATYWTAVQADPQWCLVLSELTAHCLRDPELAALPARDYARYHTQVIAQLERFLADSGSRCSVEADTLADILIAGLAGITSSWLAHRRDDIARTSLDAFVEMVAATITPAASS
;
A
#
# COMPACT_ATOMS: atom_id res chain seq x y z
N MET A 1 -32.01 -10.93 14.10
CA MET A 1 -30.89 -11.79 14.54
C MET A 1 -30.24 -11.14 15.76
N PRO A 2 -29.88 -11.87 16.84
CA PRO A 2 -29.31 -11.21 18.01
C PRO A 2 -27.83 -10.85 17.75
N LEU A 3 -27.45 -9.63 18.10
CA LEU A 3 -26.11 -9.02 17.98
C LEU A 3 -24.98 -9.77 18.73
N GLY A 4 -25.24 -10.94 19.32
CA GLY A 4 -24.35 -11.62 20.27
C GLY A 4 -23.34 -12.60 19.67
N ALA A 5 -23.31 -12.79 18.35
CA ALA A 5 -22.47 -13.82 17.72
C ALA A 5 -21.08 -13.33 17.24
N PHE A 6 -20.76 -12.03 17.36
CA PHE A 6 -19.45 -11.50 16.95
C PHE A 6 -18.35 -11.62 18.02
N HIS A 7 -18.70 -11.96 19.27
CA HIS A 7 -17.75 -11.99 20.39
C HIS A 7 -17.02 -13.34 20.61
N TYR A 8 -17.29 -14.38 19.82
CA TYR A 8 -16.88 -15.75 20.17
C TYR A 8 -15.81 -16.42 19.28
N CYS A 9 -15.15 -15.67 18.38
CA CYS A 9 -14.03 -16.19 17.59
C CYS A 9 -12.69 -15.47 17.78
N PHE A 10 -12.62 -14.45 18.65
CA PHE A 10 -11.41 -13.62 18.84
C PHE A 10 -11.19 -13.33 20.32
N HIS A 11 -9.96 -13.45 20.80
CA HIS A 11 -9.60 -13.28 22.22
C HIS A 11 -9.60 -11.80 22.64
N SER A 12 -9.63 -10.84 21.69
CA SER A 12 -9.84 -9.42 21.99
C SER A 12 -10.35 -8.61 20.79
N LYS A 13 -10.96 -7.45 21.06
CA LYS A 13 -11.28 -6.43 20.05
C LYS A 13 -10.02 -6.05 19.26
N ALA A 14 -8.87 -5.91 19.89
CA ALA A 14 -7.61 -5.61 19.21
C ALA A 14 -7.17 -6.71 18.21
N GLU A 15 -7.39 -7.99 18.54
CA GLU A 15 -7.08 -9.12 17.66
C GLU A 15 -7.99 -9.18 16.44
N LEU A 16 -9.28 -8.94 16.62
CA LEU A 16 -10.24 -8.81 15.51
C LEU A 16 -9.85 -7.67 14.57
N PHE A 17 -9.52 -6.50 15.12
CA PHE A 17 -9.11 -5.34 14.31
C PHE A 17 -7.78 -5.60 13.60
N ARG A 18 -6.82 -6.28 14.24
CA ARG A 18 -5.57 -6.68 13.60
C ARG A 18 -5.80 -7.63 12.43
N LEU A 19 -6.65 -8.64 12.60
CA LEU A 19 -6.99 -9.61 11.54
C LEU A 19 -7.83 -9.00 10.41
N ILE A 20 -8.52 -7.89 10.67
CA ILE A 20 -9.22 -7.11 9.64
C ILE A 20 -8.24 -6.14 8.93
N LEU A 21 -7.22 -5.64 9.62
CA LEU A 21 -6.20 -4.77 9.01
C LEU A 21 -5.18 -5.57 8.18
N ASP A 22 -4.87 -6.83 8.56
CA ASP A 22 -4.25 -7.81 7.65
C ASP A 22 -5.26 -8.06 6.51
N SER A 23 -4.95 -7.52 5.33
CA SER A 23 -5.87 -7.55 4.20
C SER A 23 -5.27 -8.31 3.03
N ASP A 24 -6.13 -8.96 2.24
CA ASP A 24 -5.79 -9.54 0.95
C ASP A 24 -5.08 -8.54 0.02
N LEU A 25 -5.31 -7.24 0.24
CA LEU A 25 -4.63 -6.15 -0.45
C LEU A 25 -3.13 -6.06 -0.10
N GLN A 26 -2.75 -6.27 1.16
CA GLN A 26 -1.34 -6.33 1.57
C GLN A 26 -0.64 -7.55 0.99
N GLU A 27 -1.29 -8.73 1.03
CA GLU A 27 -0.75 -9.95 0.41
C GLU A 27 -0.59 -9.80 -1.12
N SER A 28 -1.58 -9.20 -1.78
CA SER A 28 -1.52 -8.93 -3.23
C SER A 28 -0.36 -7.98 -3.59
N LEU A 29 -0.13 -6.97 -2.76
CA LEU A 29 1.00 -6.04 -2.91
C LEU A 29 2.34 -6.72 -2.66
N GLU A 30 2.48 -7.52 -1.60
CA GLU A 30 3.71 -8.28 -1.31
C GLU A 30 4.07 -9.21 -2.47
N ASN A 31 3.07 -9.89 -3.06
CA ASN A 31 3.24 -10.72 -4.25
C ASN A 31 3.67 -9.90 -5.47
N ALA A 32 3.09 -8.72 -5.67
CA ALA A 32 3.46 -7.83 -6.77
C ALA A 32 4.91 -7.32 -6.65
N TRP A 33 5.34 -6.91 -5.46
CA TRP A 33 6.72 -6.52 -5.18
C TRP A 33 7.70 -7.69 -5.35
N SER A 34 7.28 -8.91 -5.06
CA SER A 34 8.11 -10.10 -5.26
C SER A 34 8.27 -10.50 -6.73
N ALA A 35 7.40 -9.97 -7.61
CA ALA A 35 7.38 -10.25 -9.05
C ALA A 35 8.16 -9.21 -9.88
N LEU A 36 8.89 -8.29 -9.23
CA LEU A 36 9.72 -7.32 -9.94
C LEU A 36 10.78 -8.00 -10.81
N ASP A 37 10.91 -7.51 -12.04
CA ASP A 37 11.85 -8.03 -13.04
C ASP A 37 13.03 -7.06 -13.20
N PRO A 38 14.26 -7.45 -12.82
CA PRO A 38 15.44 -6.61 -12.99
C PRO A 38 15.74 -6.20 -14.44
N ALA A 39 15.15 -6.89 -15.44
CA ALA A 39 15.28 -6.55 -16.85
C ALA A 39 14.38 -5.38 -17.29
N LEU A 40 13.35 -5.06 -16.49
CA LEU A 40 12.43 -3.95 -16.76
C LEU A 40 12.94 -2.64 -16.12
N THR A 41 12.55 -1.52 -16.71
CA THR A 41 12.80 -0.20 -16.13
C THR A 41 12.05 -0.02 -14.81
N ALA A 42 12.46 0.97 -14.01
CA ALA A 42 11.77 1.30 -12.76
C ALA A 42 10.29 1.66 -12.98
N GLU A 43 10.00 2.40 -14.06
CA GLU A 43 8.63 2.78 -14.43
C GLU A 43 7.77 1.57 -14.78
N GLU A 44 8.28 0.62 -15.58
CA GLU A 44 7.56 -0.60 -15.95
C GLU A 44 7.26 -1.48 -14.73
N ASN A 45 8.27 -1.67 -13.87
CA ASN A 45 8.14 -2.43 -12.62
C ASN A 45 7.12 -1.80 -11.66
N LEU A 46 7.23 -0.50 -11.42
CA LEU A 46 6.29 0.23 -10.57
C LEU A 46 4.88 0.23 -11.16
N SER A 47 4.74 0.36 -12.48
CA SER A 47 3.45 0.26 -13.18
C SER A 47 2.79 -1.10 -12.94
N ALA A 48 3.55 -2.19 -13.00
CA ALA A 48 3.03 -3.54 -12.76
C ALA A 48 2.57 -3.73 -11.30
N VAL A 49 3.33 -3.21 -10.33
CA VAL A 49 2.96 -3.23 -8.92
C VAL A 49 1.68 -2.43 -8.68
N VAL A 50 1.61 -1.20 -9.21
CA VAL A 50 0.45 -0.32 -9.06
C VAL A 50 -0.78 -0.88 -9.79
N ALA A 51 -0.62 -1.54 -10.92
CA ALA A 51 -1.72 -2.21 -11.62
C ALA A 51 -2.29 -3.38 -10.79
N THR A 52 -1.42 -4.16 -10.13
CA THR A 52 -1.85 -5.24 -9.22
C THR A 52 -2.61 -4.69 -8.02
N TYR A 53 -2.05 -3.66 -7.38
CA TYR A 53 -2.73 -2.92 -6.31
C TYR A 53 -4.12 -2.43 -6.74
N TRP A 54 -4.18 -1.77 -7.89
CA TRP A 54 -5.41 -1.17 -8.38
C TRP A 54 -6.49 -2.21 -8.68
N THR A 55 -6.10 -3.35 -9.24
CA THR A 55 -7.00 -4.48 -9.47
C THR A 55 -7.61 -4.97 -8.16
N ALA A 56 -6.82 -5.09 -7.09
CA ALA A 56 -7.30 -5.49 -5.77
C ALA A 56 -8.23 -4.43 -5.16
N VAL A 57 -7.92 -3.13 -5.30
CA VAL A 57 -8.81 -2.03 -4.87
C VAL A 57 -10.15 -2.06 -5.60
N GLN A 58 -10.15 -2.34 -6.90
CA GLN A 58 -11.38 -2.42 -7.69
C GLN A 58 -12.20 -3.67 -7.38
N ALA A 59 -11.54 -4.77 -7.00
CA ALA A 59 -12.20 -6.03 -6.65
C ALA A 59 -13.05 -5.89 -5.37
N ASP A 60 -12.58 -5.14 -4.37
CA ASP A 60 -13.37 -4.82 -3.18
C ASP A 60 -13.22 -3.34 -2.71
N PRO A 61 -13.97 -2.43 -3.33
CA PRO A 61 -13.93 -1.01 -2.96
C PRO A 61 -14.58 -0.73 -1.59
N GLN A 62 -15.45 -1.62 -1.11
CA GLN A 62 -16.10 -1.49 0.19
C GLN A 62 -15.13 -1.82 1.31
N TRP A 63 -14.27 -2.81 1.11
CA TRP A 63 -13.19 -3.12 2.03
C TRP A 63 -12.28 -1.92 2.29
N CYS A 64 -11.92 -1.17 1.25
CA CYS A 64 -11.13 0.06 1.40
C CYS A 64 -11.82 1.12 2.28
N LEU A 65 -13.15 1.25 2.18
CA LEU A 65 -13.94 2.14 3.05
C LEU A 65 -13.94 1.64 4.50
N VAL A 66 -14.20 0.36 4.71
CA VAL A 66 -14.19 -0.28 6.04
C VAL A 66 -12.83 -0.09 6.71
N LEU A 67 -11.72 -0.32 6.01
CA LEU A 67 -10.38 -0.09 6.54
C LEU A 67 -10.17 1.36 6.97
N SER A 68 -10.64 2.33 6.18
CA SER A 68 -10.53 3.75 6.51
C SER A 68 -11.35 4.13 7.76
N GLU A 69 -12.56 3.59 7.89
CA GLU A 69 -13.45 3.82 9.03
C GLU A 69 -12.88 3.19 10.31
N LEU A 70 -12.39 1.95 10.22
CA LEU A 70 -11.77 1.24 11.34
C LEU A 70 -10.49 1.93 11.81
N THR A 71 -9.66 2.41 10.87
CA THR A 71 -8.46 3.20 11.19
C THR A 71 -8.86 4.46 11.94
N ALA A 72 -9.84 5.21 11.41
CA ALA A 72 -10.33 6.43 12.06
C ALA A 72 -11.03 6.15 13.42
N HIS A 73 -11.63 4.98 13.60
CA HIS A 73 -12.16 4.55 14.89
C HIS A 73 -11.03 4.27 15.90
N CYS A 74 -10.02 3.49 15.51
CA CYS A 74 -8.89 3.17 16.37
C CYS A 74 -8.14 4.41 16.82
N LEU A 75 -7.93 5.39 15.94
CA LEU A 75 -7.25 6.65 16.28
C LEU A 75 -8.02 7.51 17.29
N ARG A 76 -9.33 7.30 17.46
CA ARG A 76 -10.15 8.01 18.45
C ARG A 76 -10.29 7.27 19.78
N ASP A 77 -9.95 5.98 19.81
CA ASP A 77 -10.02 5.13 21.00
C ASP A 77 -8.62 5.03 21.64
N PRO A 78 -8.37 5.61 22.82
CA PRO A 78 -7.05 5.60 23.45
C PRO A 78 -6.46 4.20 23.65
N GLU A 79 -7.30 3.16 23.82
CA GLU A 79 -6.85 1.78 23.99
C GLU A 79 -6.36 1.15 22.67
N LEU A 80 -6.84 1.66 21.53
CA LEU A 80 -6.56 1.14 20.19
C LEU A 80 -5.66 2.07 19.35
N ALA A 81 -5.41 3.30 19.80
CA ALA A 81 -4.69 4.32 19.03
C ALA A 81 -3.28 3.93 18.60
N ALA A 82 -2.64 2.97 19.29
CA ALA A 82 -1.33 2.44 18.90
C ALA A 82 -1.39 1.42 17.74
N LEU A 83 -2.55 0.83 17.45
CA LEU A 83 -2.67 -0.20 16.42
C LEU A 83 -2.40 0.33 15.01
N PRO A 84 -3.00 1.44 14.54
CA PRO A 84 -2.73 1.96 13.20
C PRO A 84 -1.26 2.33 12.99
N ALA A 85 -0.61 2.91 14.00
CA ALA A 85 0.81 3.26 13.92
C ALA A 85 1.71 2.03 13.79
N ARG A 86 1.41 0.95 14.54
CA ARG A 86 2.14 -0.32 14.43
C ARG A 86 1.92 -1.00 13.08
N ASP A 87 0.69 -0.94 12.58
CA ASP A 87 0.33 -1.50 11.28
C ASP A 87 1.05 -0.79 10.13
N TYR A 88 1.00 0.55 10.16
CA TYR A 88 1.74 1.40 9.23
C TYR A 88 3.25 1.11 9.27
N ALA A 89 3.86 1.06 10.46
CA ALA A 89 5.29 0.80 10.60
C ALA A 89 5.70 -0.58 10.05
N ARG A 90 4.85 -1.61 10.23
CA ARG A 90 5.08 -2.94 9.65
C ARG A 90 5.08 -2.87 8.12
N TYR A 91 4.02 -2.31 7.55
CA TYR A 91 3.86 -2.22 6.09
C TYR A 91 4.94 -1.35 5.45
N HIS A 92 5.26 -0.23 6.08
CA HIS A 92 6.33 0.67 5.65
C HIS A 92 7.71 0.01 5.62
N THR A 93 8.06 -0.74 6.69
CA THR A 93 9.31 -1.52 6.74
C THR A 93 9.38 -2.55 5.59
N GLN A 94 8.26 -3.19 5.27
CA GLN A 94 8.20 -4.14 4.14
C GLN A 94 8.43 -3.44 2.80
N VAL A 95 7.79 -2.28 2.57
CA VAL A 95 7.98 -1.50 1.34
C VAL A 95 9.43 -1.05 1.20
N ILE A 96 10.08 -0.58 2.27
CA ILE A 96 11.52 -0.25 2.26
C ILE A 96 12.34 -1.45 1.80
N ALA A 97 12.14 -2.62 2.43
CA ALA A 97 12.92 -3.81 2.10
C ALA A 97 12.78 -4.24 0.64
N GLN A 98 11.57 -4.10 0.06
CA GLN A 98 11.31 -4.41 -1.34
C GLN A 98 11.96 -3.38 -2.28
N LEU A 99 11.91 -2.09 -1.94
CA LEU A 99 12.57 -1.02 -2.70
C LEU A 99 14.09 -1.20 -2.71
N GLU A 100 14.69 -1.45 -1.55
CA GLU A 100 16.14 -1.67 -1.42
C GLU A 100 16.59 -2.88 -2.24
N ARG A 101 15.83 -3.98 -2.16
CA ARG A 101 16.09 -5.18 -2.96
C ARG A 101 16.01 -4.88 -4.46
N PHE A 102 14.97 -4.19 -4.89
CA PHE A 102 14.80 -3.80 -6.29
C PHE A 102 15.96 -2.93 -6.80
N LEU A 103 16.37 -1.92 -6.03
CA LEU A 103 17.49 -1.05 -6.38
C LEU A 103 18.80 -1.84 -6.47
N ALA A 104 19.02 -2.78 -5.55
CA ALA A 104 20.20 -3.65 -5.57
C ALA A 104 20.21 -4.60 -6.79
N ASP A 105 19.09 -5.29 -7.05
CA ASP A 105 18.98 -6.28 -8.12
C ASP A 105 19.06 -5.65 -9.52
N SER A 106 18.52 -4.44 -9.69
CA SER A 106 18.58 -3.68 -10.96
C SER A 106 19.86 -2.85 -11.13
N GLY A 107 20.68 -2.73 -10.08
CA GLY A 107 21.81 -1.79 -10.06
C GLY A 107 21.39 -0.33 -10.18
N SER A 108 20.15 0.00 -9.80
CA SER A 108 19.62 1.36 -9.83
C SER A 108 19.97 2.12 -8.55
N ARG A 109 19.84 3.44 -8.61
CA ARG A 109 19.99 4.35 -7.47
C ARG A 109 18.77 5.25 -7.38
N CYS A 110 18.29 5.47 -6.15
CA CYS A 110 17.28 6.48 -5.90
C CYS A 110 17.94 7.78 -5.44
N SER A 111 17.42 8.91 -5.90
CA SER A 111 17.79 10.26 -5.47
C SER A 111 17.16 10.66 -4.13
N VAL A 112 16.27 9.82 -3.60
CA VAL A 112 15.54 9.98 -2.34
C VAL A 112 15.85 8.78 -1.44
N GLU A 113 15.89 9.01 -0.12
CA GLU A 113 16.04 7.93 0.86
C GLU A 113 14.86 6.94 0.78
N ALA A 114 15.15 5.64 0.94
CA ALA A 114 14.14 4.58 0.80
C ALA A 114 12.94 4.77 1.75
N ASP A 115 13.21 5.25 2.97
CA ASP A 115 12.21 5.60 3.99
C ASP A 115 11.20 6.63 3.49
N THR A 116 11.70 7.72 2.90
CA THR A 116 10.86 8.79 2.33
C THR A 116 10.13 8.31 1.07
N LEU A 117 10.78 7.49 0.23
CA LEU A 117 10.13 6.95 -0.96
C LEU A 117 8.98 6.00 -0.61
N ALA A 118 9.16 5.16 0.41
CA ALA A 118 8.11 4.29 0.93
C ALA A 118 6.93 5.10 1.47
N ASP A 119 7.18 6.16 2.25
CA ASP A 119 6.14 7.07 2.73
C ASP A 119 5.34 7.69 1.58
N ILE A 120 6.04 8.19 0.55
CA ILE A 120 5.42 8.78 -0.65
C ILE A 120 4.54 7.76 -1.37
N LEU A 121 5.04 6.54 -1.59
CA LEU A 121 4.32 5.44 -2.23
C LEU A 121 3.02 5.12 -1.48
N ILE A 122 3.11 4.90 -0.17
CA ILE A 122 1.97 4.52 0.65
C ILE A 122 0.93 5.66 0.70
N ALA A 123 1.37 6.89 0.96
CA ALA A 123 0.49 8.05 1.04
C ALA A 123 -0.17 8.38 -0.31
N GLY A 124 0.59 8.29 -1.41
CA GLY A 124 0.09 8.56 -2.76
C GLY A 124 -1.00 7.57 -3.17
N LEU A 125 -0.76 6.27 -3.00
CA LEU A 125 -1.75 5.23 -3.31
C LEU A 125 -3.00 5.36 -2.44
N ALA A 126 -2.84 5.57 -1.13
CA ALA A 126 -3.98 5.78 -0.23
C ALA A 126 -4.81 7.01 -0.60
N GLY A 127 -4.14 8.12 -0.97
CA GLY A 127 -4.80 9.36 -1.39
C GLY A 127 -5.57 9.22 -2.70
N ILE A 128 -4.97 8.58 -3.71
CA ILE A 128 -5.62 8.32 -4.99
C ILE A 128 -6.83 7.39 -4.81
N THR A 129 -6.68 6.33 -4.03
CA THR A 129 -7.78 5.43 -3.68
C THR A 129 -8.89 6.19 -2.97
N SER A 130 -8.59 7.01 -1.97
CA SER A 130 -9.59 7.82 -1.26
C SER A 130 -10.34 8.79 -2.19
N SER A 131 -9.63 9.48 -3.08
CA SER A 131 -10.25 10.36 -4.09
C SER A 131 -11.18 9.56 -5.00
N TRP A 132 -10.72 8.42 -5.49
CA TRP A 132 -11.55 7.56 -6.34
C TRP A 132 -12.77 7.02 -5.60
N LEU A 133 -12.66 6.62 -4.32
CA LEU A 133 -13.81 6.19 -3.53
C LEU A 133 -14.89 7.27 -3.46
N ALA A 134 -14.50 8.55 -3.47
CA ALA A 134 -15.42 9.69 -3.42
C ALA A 134 -16.14 9.96 -4.75
N HIS A 135 -15.45 9.88 -5.89
CA HIS A 135 -16.03 10.26 -7.19
C HIS A 135 -16.34 9.09 -8.15
N ARG A 136 -15.79 7.89 -7.90
CA ARG A 136 -15.96 6.65 -8.72
C ARG A 136 -15.67 6.84 -10.21
N ARG A 137 -14.61 7.58 -10.53
CA ARG A 137 -14.20 7.86 -11.93
C ARG A 137 -12.89 7.15 -12.21
N ASP A 138 -13.00 5.98 -12.86
CA ASP A 138 -11.86 5.08 -13.12
C ASP A 138 -10.83 5.70 -14.06
N ASP A 139 -11.28 6.50 -15.02
CA ASP A 139 -10.42 7.22 -15.96
C ASP A 139 -9.46 8.18 -15.25
N ILE A 140 -9.96 8.87 -14.23
CA ILE A 140 -9.17 9.82 -13.44
C ILE A 140 -8.27 9.12 -12.44
N ALA A 141 -8.74 8.03 -11.83
CA ALA A 141 -7.90 7.21 -10.97
C ALA A 141 -6.72 6.66 -11.76
N ARG A 142 -6.96 6.06 -12.93
CA ARG A 142 -5.90 5.55 -13.82
C ARG A 142 -4.92 6.64 -14.21
N THR A 143 -5.42 7.79 -14.71
CA THR A 143 -4.54 8.92 -15.08
C THR A 143 -3.69 9.40 -13.90
N SER A 144 -4.25 9.40 -12.68
CA SER A 144 -3.52 9.80 -11.47
C SER A 144 -2.48 8.76 -11.05
N LEU A 145 -2.79 7.46 -11.17
CA LEU A 145 -1.85 6.38 -10.88
C LEU A 145 -0.69 6.37 -11.88
N ASP A 146 -0.97 6.54 -13.18
CA ASP A 146 0.05 6.59 -14.23
C ASP A 146 1.02 7.77 -13.97
N ALA A 147 0.48 8.96 -13.73
CA ALA A 147 1.28 10.14 -13.41
C ALA A 147 2.06 9.98 -12.08
N PHE A 148 1.46 9.31 -11.10
CA PHE A 148 2.13 9.01 -9.83
C PHE A 148 3.32 8.08 -10.02
N VAL A 149 3.16 7.01 -10.81
CA VAL A 149 4.24 6.09 -11.17
C VAL A 149 5.35 6.82 -11.89
N GLU A 150 5.03 7.64 -12.89
CA GLU A 150 6.03 8.43 -13.64
C GLU A 150 6.86 9.32 -12.69
N MET A 151 6.20 10.05 -11.77
CA MET A 151 6.89 10.91 -10.81
C MET A 151 7.79 10.13 -9.85
N VAL A 152 7.34 8.98 -9.35
CA VAL A 152 8.12 8.13 -8.45
C VAL A 152 9.30 7.50 -9.20
N ALA A 153 9.05 6.96 -10.40
CA ALA A 153 10.07 6.33 -11.23
C ALA A 153 11.17 7.32 -11.62
N ALA A 154 10.85 8.59 -11.86
CA ALA A 154 11.82 9.64 -12.14
C ALA A 154 12.85 9.86 -11.01
N THR A 155 12.55 9.44 -9.77
CA THR A 155 13.51 9.48 -8.67
C THR A 155 14.56 8.36 -8.74
N ILE A 156 14.30 7.32 -9.53
CA ILE A 156 15.12 6.11 -9.68
C ILE A 156 15.85 6.18 -11.02
N THR A 157 17.18 6.09 -10.96
CA THR A 157 18.04 6.15 -12.14
C THR A 157 18.96 4.94 -12.21
N PRO A 158 19.30 4.42 -13.40
CA PRO A 158 20.34 3.41 -13.53
C PRO A 158 21.66 3.92 -12.94
N ALA A 159 22.43 3.08 -12.24
CA ALA A 159 23.78 3.48 -11.85
C ALA A 159 24.60 3.81 -13.12
N ALA A 160 25.26 4.97 -13.13
CA ALA A 160 26.16 5.32 -14.22
C ALA A 160 27.23 4.24 -14.37
N SER A 161 27.32 3.63 -15.54
CA SER A 161 28.41 2.72 -15.91
C SER A 161 29.73 3.49 -15.81
N SER A 162 30.56 3.15 -14.83
CA SER A 162 31.92 3.70 -14.68
C SER A 162 32.87 3.07 -15.70
#